data_AF-A0A351Z9P2-F1
#
_entry.id   AF-A0A351Z9P2-F1
#
_cell.length_a   1.000
_cell.length_b   1.000
_cell.length_c   1.000
_cell.angle_alpha   90.00
_cell.angle_beta   90.00
_cell.angle_gamma   90.00
#
_symmetry.space_group_name_H-M   'P 1'
#
loop_
_entity.id
_entity.type
_entity.pdbx_description
1 polymer ?
#
loop_
_entity_poly.entity_id
_entity_poly.type
_entity_poly.pdbx_seq_one_letter_code
_entity_poly.pdbx_strand_id
1 'polypeptide(L)' 'MRASHMKLLAAWRDDVVREGKRTYTAADGRIHQISLTGTCLNCHSNKDKFCDRCHDYSGAKPACWSCHIIPEEVR' A
#
# COMPACT_ATOMS: atom_id res chain seq x y z
N MET A 1 8.95 7.74 5.14
CA MET A 1 8.02 8.04 4.02
C MET A 1 8.71 8.85 2.94
N ARG A 2 8.41 8.58 1.65
CA ARG A 2 8.77 9.49 0.53
C ARG A 2 7.70 10.57 0.39
N ALA A 3 8.07 11.72 -0.18
CA ALA A 3 7.20 12.90 -0.29
C ALA A 3 5.81 12.62 -0.90
N SER A 4 5.74 11.75 -1.92
CA SER A 4 4.49 11.46 -2.64
C SER A 4 3.85 10.12 -2.28
N HIS A 5 4.30 9.46 -1.21
CA HIS A 5 3.84 8.11 -0.83
C HIS A 5 2.31 8.02 -0.72
N MET A 6 1.69 8.88 0.08
CA MET A 6 0.23 8.84 0.29
C MET A 6 -0.57 9.33 -0.92
N LYS A 7 0.00 10.22 -1.75
CA LYS A 7 -0.65 10.65 -3.00
C LYS A 7 -0.74 9.50 -3.98
N LEU A 8 0.35 8.73 -4.12
CA LEU A 8 0.39 7.55 -4.96
C LEU A 8 -0.63 6.51 -4.49
N LEU A 9 -0.63 6.18 -3.19
CA LEU A 9 -1.54 5.17 -2.63
C LEU A 9 -3.01 5.57 -2.75
N ALA A 10 -3.35 6.86 -2.59
CA ALA A 10 -4.71 7.35 -2.79
C ALA A 10 -5.17 7.18 -4.25
N ALA A 11 -4.34 7.58 -5.21
CA ALA A 11 -4.63 7.40 -6.63
C ALA A 11 -4.78 5.91 -6.99
N TRP A 12 -3.87 5.07 -6.50
CA TRP A 12 -3.91 3.62 -6.67
C TRP A 12 -5.19 3.00 -6.12
N ARG A 13 -5.67 3.46 -4.96
CA ARG A 13 -6.93 3.00 -4.38
C ARG A 13 -8.10 3.35 -5.31
N ASP A 14 -8.16 4.57 -5.80
CA ASP A 14 -9.24 4.99 -6.70
C ASP A 14 -9.17 4.26 -8.05
N ASP A 15 -7.98 4.06 -8.62
CA ASP A 15 -7.76 3.28 -9.84
C ASP A 15 -8.29 1.84 -9.70
N VAL A 16 -8.02 1.16 -8.58
CA VAL A 16 -8.50 -0.22 -8.37
C VAL A 16 -10.00 -0.26 -8.07
N VAL A 17 -10.47 0.58 -7.15
CA VAL A 17 -11.84 0.49 -6.62
C VAL A 17 -12.87 1.09 -7.58
N ARG A 18 -12.52 2.16 -8.31
CA ARG A 18 -13.44 2.90 -9.18
C ARG A 18 -13.26 2.52 -10.64
N GLU A 19 -12.01 2.40 -11.08
CA GLU A 19 -11.70 2.21 -12.51
C GLU A 19 -11.38 0.75 -12.87
N GLY A 20 -11.21 -0.14 -11.88
CA GLY A 20 -10.80 -1.53 -12.09
C GLY A 20 -9.37 -1.70 -12.61
N LYS A 21 -8.55 -0.65 -12.61
CA LYS A 21 -7.16 -0.67 -13.07
C LYS A 21 -6.28 -1.28 -11.99
N ARG A 22 -5.57 -2.36 -12.32
CA ARG A 22 -4.73 -3.11 -11.38
C ARG A 22 -3.23 -3.05 -11.64
N THR A 23 -2.81 -2.30 -12.66
CA THR A 23 -1.40 -2.16 -13.04
C THR A 23 -1.00 -0.70 -13.11
N TYR A 24 0.20 -0.38 -12.64
CA TYR A 24 0.82 0.93 -12.71
C TYR A 24 2.19 0.84 -13.39
N THR A 25 2.44 1.70 -14.37
CA THR A 25 3.76 1.83 -15.01
C THR A 25 4.52 2.98 -14.35
N ALA A 26 5.63 2.66 -13.69
CA ALA A 26 6.52 3.63 -13.07
C ALA A 26 7.31 4.42 -14.12
N ALA A 27 7.88 5.55 -13.71
CA ALA A 27 8.67 6.43 -14.60
C ALA A 27 9.91 5.74 -15.20
N ASP A 28 10.40 4.67 -14.57
CA ASP A 28 11.50 3.84 -15.06
C ASP A 28 11.04 2.72 -16.03
N GLY A 29 9.75 2.70 -16.41
CA GLY A 29 9.14 1.72 -17.30
C GLY A 29 8.73 0.42 -16.62
N ARG A 30 8.98 0.25 -15.31
CA ARG A 30 8.57 -0.97 -14.60
C ARG A 30 7.07 -1.00 -14.37
N ILE A 31 6.48 -2.17 -14.59
CA ILE A 31 5.06 -2.42 -14.32
C ILE A 31 4.93 -3.03 -12.92
N HIS A 32 4.05 -2.44 -12.13
CA HIS A 32 3.71 -2.89 -10.78
C HIS A 32 2.24 -3.26 -10.72
N GLN A 33 1.91 -4.34 -10.00
CA GLN A 33 0.54 -4.59 -9.60
C GLN A 33 0.15 -3.60 -8.51
N ILE A 34 -1.06 -3.05 -8.60
CA ILE A 34 -1.59 -2.15 -7.58
C ILE A 34 -2.13 -3.00 -6.43
N SER A 35 -1.24 -3.38 -5.50
CA SER A 35 -1.57 -4.20 -4.34
C SER A 35 -0.64 -3.92 -3.16
N LEU A 36 -1.21 -3.63 -1.99
CA LEU A 36 -0.41 -3.48 -0.77
C LEU A 36 0.28 -4.79 -0.38
N THR A 37 -0.47 -5.89 -0.33
CA THR A 37 0.06 -7.20 0.07
C THR A 37 0.91 -7.84 -1.03
N GLY A 38 0.46 -7.76 -2.28
CA GLY A 38 1.13 -8.39 -3.43
C GLY A 38 2.26 -7.59 -4.06
N THR A 39 2.48 -6.33 -3.66
CA THR A 39 3.59 -5.52 -4.20
C THR A 39 4.40 -4.87 -3.10
N CYS A 40 3.78 -4.14 -2.17
CA CYS A 40 4.53 -3.47 -1.10
C CYS A 40 5.06 -4.46 -0.06
N LEU A 41 4.25 -5.48 0.29
CA LEU A 41 4.57 -6.47 1.31
C LEU A 41 4.98 -7.84 0.74
N ASN A 42 5.22 -7.94 -0.57
CA ASN A 42 5.47 -9.21 -1.25
C ASN A 42 6.68 -9.98 -0.68
N CYS A 43 7.76 -9.27 -0.35
CA CYS A 43 8.98 -9.89 0.20
C CYS A 43 9.08 -9.77 1.73
N HIS A 44 8.30 -8.88 2.35
CA HIS A 44 8.29 -8.64 3.79
C HIS A 44 6.84 -8.37 4.22
N SER A 45 6.13 -9.40 4.67
CA SER A 45 4.71 -9.33 5.03
C SER A 45 4.42 -8.61 6.36
N ASN A 46 5.48 -8.22 7.07
CA ASN A 46 5.43 -7.58 8.38
C ASN A 46 5.00 -6.10 8.32
N LYS A 47 3.71 -5.85 8.50
CA LYS A 47 3.12 -4.50 8.61
C LYS A 47 3.73 -3.68 9.76
N ASP A 48 3.95 -4.32 10.91
CA ASP A 48 4.54 -3.72 12.11
C ASP A 48 5.92 -3.09 11.82
N LYS A 49 6.77 -3.82 11.08
CA LYS A 49 8.14 -3.40 10.77
C LYS A 49 8.23 -2.43 9.61
N PHE A 50 7.20 -2.32 8.77
CA PHE A 50 7.23 -1.54 7.54
C PHE A 50 6.32 -0.31 7.57
N CYS A 51 5.02 -0.52 7.76
CA CYS A 51 4.01 0.55 7.74
C CYS A 51 3.95 1.25 9.09
N ASP A 52 3.80 0.48 10.18
CA ASP A 52 3.49 1.03 11.50
C ASP A 52 4.67 1.83 12.04
N ARG A 53 5.91 1.33 11.87
CA ARG A 53 7.13 2.07 12.26
C ARG A 53 7.13 3.54 11.82
N CYS A 54 6.72 3.83 10.59
CA CYS A 54 6.68 5.21 10.09
C CYS A 54 5.44 5.96 10.55
N HIS A 55 4.28 5.31 10.56
CA HIS A 55 3.00 5.93 10.91
C HIS A 55 2.89 6.25 12.40
N ASP A 56 3.38 5.36 13.27
CA ASP A 56 3.48 5.56 14.71
C ASP A 56 4.41 6.72 15.03
N TYR A 57 5.58 6.75 14.40
CA TYR A 57 6.52 7.87 14.53
C TYR A 57 5.90 9.21 14.12
N SER A 58 5.11 9.23 13.04
CA SER A 58 4.45 10.46 12.59
C SER A 58 3.12 10.74 13.27
N GLY A 59 2.63 9.87 14.16
CA GLY A 59 1.28 9.94 14.75
C GLY A 59 0.14 9.84 13.72
N ALA A 60 0.41 9.32 12.52
CA ALA A 60 -0.56 9.23 11.45
C ALA A 60 -1.38 7.93 11.57
N LYS A 61 -2.70 8.02 11.38
CA LYS A 61 -3.60 6.87 11.45
C LYS A 61 -4.37 6.68 10.14
N PRO A 62 -3.70 6.22 9.06
CA PRO A 62 -4.37 6.02 7.78
C PRO A 62 -5.26 4.77 7.81
N ALA A 63 -6.40 4.85 7.13
CA ALA A 63 -7.42 3.80 7.10
C ALA A 63 -7.14 2.70 6.04
N CYS A 64 -5.87 2.38 5.78
CA CYS A 64 -5.49 1.36 4.80
C CYS A 64 -6.11 -0.01 5.15
N TRP A 65 -6.05 -0.36 6.44
CA TRP A 65 -6.45 -1.66 6.95
C TRP A 65 -7.95 -1.82 7.18
N SER A 66 -8.75 -0.79 6.88
CA SER A 66 -10.20 -0.92 6.89
C SER A 66 -10.71 -1.83 5.75
N CYS A 67 -9.92 -1.98 4.69
CA CYS A 67 -10.23 -2.89 3.57
C CYS A 67 -9.10 -3.88 3.28
N HIS A 68 -7.84 -3.50 3.50
CA HIS A 68 -6.71 -4.38 3.29
C HIS A 68 -6.51 -5.24 4.53
N ILE A 69 -6.67 -6.55 4.41
CA ILE A 69 -6.54 -7.50 5.53
C ILE A 69 -5.27 -8.31 5.32
N ILE A 70 -4.48 -8.48 6.38
CA ILE A 70 -3.32 -9.39 6.38
C ILE A 70 -3.84 -10.76 6.81
N PRO A 71 -3.77 -11.79 5.95
CA PRO A 71 -4.34 -13.10 6.25
C PRO A 71 -3.84 -13.71 7.58
N GLU A 72 -2.57 -13.49 7.91
CA GLU A 72 -1.96 -13.99 9.14
C GLU A 72 -2.49 -13.34 10.43
N GLU A 73 -3.11 -12.15 10.36
CA GLU A 73 -3.64 -11.41 11.53
C GLU A 73 -5.11 -11.76 11.86
N VAL A 74 -5.82 -12.48 10.98
CA VAL A 74 -7.26 -12.82 11.13
C VAL A 74 -7.47 -14.29 11.52
N ARG A 75 -6.42 -14.96 11.99
CA ARG A 75 -6.47 -16.39 12.36
C ARG A 75 -6.84 -16.63 13.82
#